data_AF-A0A7S1LRF7-F1
#
_entry.id   AF-A0A7S1LRF7-F1
#
_cell.length_a   1.000
_cell.length_b   1.000
_cell.length_c   1.000
_cell.angle_alpha   90.00
_cell.angle_beta   90.00
_cell.angle_gamma   90.00
#
_symmetry.space_group_name_H-M   'P 1'
#
loop_
_entity.id
_entity.type
_entity.pdbx_description
1 polymer ?
#
loop_
_entity_poly.entity_id
_entity_poly.type
_entity_poly.pdbx_seq_one_letter_code
_entity_poly.pdbx_strand_id
1 'polypeptide(L)'
;DCVVVQRLMRTIVIAGLVSEGWSLVSGLLVCQRQACMPKRTYFFKFHLFGFFQMVSLALFIPVGLVAHSPEEKVVVAVNILTTCFIILTRLQTVPELGPLIIAVFRSFVPMQNMFILMFMVAIPFFCAFATIKDDNRDLWYVGLYLYRSLFLNDGDATEALSGFDIGHEQVIDFGGEMFRGGGSDLILNASSAFMVIATSLFSIVLLNLVIGMYSKFYDEMRPFAELLFHQQRAKACVAYICSSGWLHNFQLMDFFSRHSHGFLLL
;
A
#
# COMPACT_ATOMS: atom_id res chain seq x y z
N ASP A 1 6.45 -17.71 -24.05
CA ASP A 1 6.43 -18.13 -22.62
C ASP A 1 7.72 -17.87 -21.86
N CYS A 2 8.90 -18.28 -22.36
CA CYS A 2 10.18 -18.06 -21.65
C CYS A 2 10.51 -16.56 -21.38
N VAL A 3 10.15 -15.67 -22.31
CA VAL A 3 10.39 -14.21 -22.20
C VAL A 3 9.56 -13.55 -21.09
N VAL A 4 8.31 -13.97 -20.91
CA VAL A 4 7.41 -13.41 -19.88
C VAL A 4 7.90 -13.79 -18.49
N VAL A 5 8.28 -15.05 -18.30
CA VAL A 5 8.86 -15.54 -17.04
C VAL A 5 10.15 -14.80 -16.71
N GLN A 6 11.01 -14.55 -17.70
CA GLN A 6 12.25 -13.79 -17.50
C GLN A 6 11.99 -12.33 -17.07
N ARG A 7 10.95 -11.69 -17.61
CA ARG A 7 10.55 -10.31 -17.24
C ARG A 7 9.92 -10.25 -15.85
N LEU A 8 9.08 -11.22 -15.49
CA LEU A 8 8.47 -11.35 -14.17
C LEU A 8 9.52 -11.63 -13.08
N MET A 9 10.51 -12.48 -13.38
CA MET A 9 11.65 -12.66 -12.47
C MET A 9 12.42 -11.35 -12.27
N ARG A 10 12.60 -10.53 -13.32
CA ARG A 10 13.29 -9.24 -13.21
C ARG A 10 12.54 -8.23 -12.38
N THR A 11 11.22 -8.13 -12.48
CA THR A 11 10.45 -7.18 -11.66
C THR A 11 10.56 -7.55 -10.18
N ILE A 12 10.38 -8.83 -9.85
CA ILE A 12 10.56 -9.35 -8.48
C ILE A 12 11.97 -9.05 -7.95
N VAL A 13 12.95 -9.13 -8.84
CA VAL A 13 14.34 -8.76 -8.59
C VAL A 13 14.44 -7.27 -8.22
N ILE A 14 13.94 -6.35 -9.06
CA ILE A 14 13.97 -4.89 -8.81
C ILE A 14 13.22 -4.52 -7.52
N ALA A 15 12.10 -5.18 -7.29
CA ALA A 15 11.30 -5.09 -6.08
C ALA A 15 12.12 -5.41 -4.82
N GLY A 16 12.70 -6.62 -4.77
CA GLY A 16 13.50 -7.07 -3.64
C GLY A 16 14.65 -6.09 -3.33
N LEU A 17 15.21 -5.50 -4.36
CA LEU A 17 16.28 -4.51 -4.32
C LEU A 17 15.92 -3.28 -3.51
N VAL A 18 14.84 -2.59 -3.91
CA VAL A 18 14.40 -1.36 -3.26
C VAL A 18 14.02 -1.68 -1.81
N SER A 19 13.42 -2.85 -1.58
CA SER A 19 13.10 -3.34 -0.24
C SER A 19 14.33 -3.56 0.64
N GLU A 20 15.35 -4.25 0.14
CA GLU A 20 16.60 -4.51 0.87
C GLU A 20 17.39 -3.22 1.09
N GLY A 21 17.47 -2.35 0.08
CA GLY A 21 18.14 -1.06 0.17
C GLY A 21 17.53 -0.14 1.22
N TRP A 22 16.19 -0.09 1.24
CA TRP A 22 15.48 0.67 2.25
C TRP A 22 15.65 0.08 3.67
N SER A 23 15.64 -1.24 3.79
CA SER A 23 15.95 -1.94 5.04
C SER A 23 17.36 -1.61 5.54
N LEU A 24 18.30 -1.42 4.61
CA LEU A 24 19.68 -1.03 4.89
C LEU A 24 19.79 0.40 5.43
N VAL A 25 19.16 1.36 4.74
CA VAL A 25 19.14 2.77 5.15
C VAL A 25 18.43 2.94 6.50
N SER A 26 17.28 2.28 6.69
CA SER A 26 16.51 2.34 7.94
C SER A 26 17.26 1.71 9.12
N GLY A 27 17.90 0.55 8.93
CA GLY A 27 18.75 -0.08 9.94
C GLY A 27 19.92 0.82 10.36
N LEU A 28 20.57 1.48 9.40
CA LEU A 28 21.63 2.45 9.66
C LEU A 28 21.18 3.65 10.49
N LEU A 29 20.02 4.24 10.15
CA LEU A 29 19.45 5.36 10.89
C LEU A 29 19.08 4.97 12.32
N VAL A 30 18.55 3.77 12.53
CA VAL A 30 18.23 3.23 13.87
C VAL A 30 19.51 3.03 14.69
N CYS A 31 20.54 2.43 14.09
CA CYS A 31 21.82 2.17 14.76
C CYS A 31 22.63 3.44 15.05
N GLN A 32 22.51 4.50 14.24
CA GLN A 32 23.18 5.77 14.54
C GLN A 32 22.70 6.38 15.86
N ARG A 33 21.44 6.14 16.27
CA ARG A 33 20.85 6.70 17.49
C ARG A 33 21.05 5.86 18.76
N GLN A 34 21.37 4.57 18.65
CA GLN A 34 21.58 3.71 19.83
C GLN A 34 23.08 3.48 20.08
N ALA A 35 23.61 4.14 21.12
CA ALA A 35 25.04 4.21 21.44
C ALA A 35 25.71 2.87 21.83
N CYS A 36 24.96 1.79 22.05
CA CYS A 36 25.48 0.58 22.70
C CYS A 36 25.81 -0.60 21.77
N MET A 37 25.54 -0.53 20.46
CA MET A 37 26.00 -1.58 19.54
C MET A 37 27.25 -1.12 18.77
N PRO A 38 28.31 -1.95 18.69
CA PRO A 38 29.46 -1.64 17.84
C PRO A 38 29.00 -1.58 16.38
N LYS A 39 28.93 -0.35 15.83
CA LYS A 39 28.44 -0.03 14.47
C LYS A 39 29.03 -0.95 13.40
N ARG A 40 30.28 -1.37 13.57
CA ARG A 40 31.00 -2.30 12.67
C ARG A 40 30.34 -3.67 12.58
N THR A 41 29.93 -4.28 13.68
CA THR A 41 29.44 -5.68 13.68
C THR A 41 28.04 -5.80 13.09
N TYR A 42 27.20 -4.79 13.32
CA TYR A 42 25.87 -4.68 12.71
C TYR A 42 25.98 -4.48 11.19
N PHE A 43 26.84 -3.55 10.75
CA PHE A 43 27.05 -3.28 9.33
C PHE A 43 27.64 -4.49 8.58
N PHE A 44 28.63 -5.18 9.17
CA PHE A 44 29.29 -6.32 8.50
C PHE A 44 28.39 -7.57 8.40
N LYS A 45 27.57 -7.88 9.41
CA LYS A 45 26.75 -9.09 9.41
C LYS A 45 25.37 -8.89 8.78
N PHE A 46 24.73 -7.74 9.00
CA PHE A 46 23.35 -7.49 8.54
C PHE A 46 23.32 -6.89 7.14
N HIS A 47 24.32 -6.08 6.79
CA HIS A 47 24.27 -5.27 5.58
C HIS A 47 25.21 -5.73 4.48
N LEU A 48 26.28 -6.50 4.74
CA LEU A 48 27.14 -6.98 3.66
C LEU A 48 26.34 -7.86 2.67
N PHE A 49 25.47 -8.75 3.16
CA PHE A 49 24.64 -9.61 2.31
C PHE A 49 23.49 -8.84 1.64
N GLY A 50 22.74 -8.03 2.38
CA GLY A 50 21.67 -7.19 1.81
C GLY A 50 22.19 -6.13 0.83
N PHE A 51 23.39 -5.61 1.05
CA PHE A 51 24.11 -4.70 0.13
C PHE A 51 24.59 -5.44 -1.11
N PHE A 52 25.20 -6.63 -0.99
CA PHE A 52 25.56 -7.43 -2.15
C PHE A 52 24.34 -7.85 -2.96
N GLN A 53 23.23 -8.16 -2.28
CA GLN A 53 21.95 -8.43 -2.91
C GLN A 53 21.47 -7.16 -3.61
N MET A 54 21.33 -6.00 -2.94
CA MET A 54 21.03 -4.70 -3.56
C MET A 54 21.91 -4.39 -4.78
N VAL A 55 23.23 -4.52 -4.67
CA VAL A 55 24.19 -4.18 -5.75
C VAL A 55 24.06 -5.13 -6.93
N SER A 56 24.00 -6.45 -6.68
CA SER A 56 23.78 -7.47 -7.72
C SER A 56 22.53 -7.15 -8.54
N LEU A 57 21.50 -6.74 -7.82
CA LEU A 57 20.13 -6.67 -8.25
C LEU A 57 19.99 -5.28 -8.93
N ALA A 58 20.70 -4.23 -8.46
CA ALA A 58 20.80 -2.89 -9.07
C ALA A 58 21.58 -2.91 -10.38
N LEU A 59 22.56 -3.80 -10.49
CA LEU A 59 23.25 -4.09 -11.75
C LEU A 59 22.33 -4.78 -12.78
N PHE A 60 21.22 -5.39 -12.35
CA PHE A 60 20.20 -5.95 -13.25
C PHE A 60 19.16 -4.92 -13.76
N ILE A 61 18.92 -3.81 -13.04
CA ILE A 61 17.99 -2.73 -13.44
C ILE A 61 18.35 -2.07 -14.79
N PRO A 62 19.61 -1.66 -15.07
CA PRO A 62 19.92 -0.86 -16.25
C PRO A 62 19.92 -1.66 -17.56
N VAL A 63 19.62 -2.96 -17.54
CA VAL A 63 19.56 -3.78 -18.77
C VAL A 63 18.18 -3.65 -19.44
N GLY A 64 17.88 -2.43 -19.89
CA GLY A 64 17.05 -2.04 -21.05
C GLY A 64 15.93 -2.95 -21.58
N LEU A 65 15.06 -3.51 -20.74
CA LEU A 65 13.86 -4.21 -21.21
C LEU A 65 12.64 -3.29 -21.09
N VAL A 66 12.35 -2.59 -22.18
CA VAL A 66 11.05 -1.93 -22.40
C VAL A 66 9.99 -3.04 -22.41
N ALA A 67 9.05 -3.01 -21.46
CA ALA A 67 7.91 -3.92 -21.47
C ALA A 67 7.05 -3.62 -22.71
N HIS A 68 6.97 -4.57 -23.64
CA HIS A 68 6.30 -4.38 -24.92
C HIS A 68 4.81 -4.77 -24.86
N SER A 69 4.43 -5.75 -24.04
CA SER A 69 3.03 -6.17 -23.91
C SER A 69 2.30 -5.41 -22.78
N PRO A 70 0.99 -5.17 -22.90
CA PRO A 70 0.21 -4.49 -21.85
C PRO A 70 0.15 -5.30 -20.56
N GLU A 71 0.03 -6.63 -20.64
CA GLU A 71 -0.01 -7.53 -19.49
C GLU A 71 1.27 -7.47 -18.65
N GLU A 72 2.43 -7.44 -19.31
CA GLU A 72 3.72 -7.30 -18.62
C GLU A 72 3.81 -5.99 -17.84
N LYS A 73 3.32 -4.90 -18.41
CA LYS A 73 3.29 -3.60 -17.72
C LYS A 73 2.46 -3.65 -16.44
N VAL A 74 1.33 -4.36 -16.45
CA VAL A 74 0.47 -4.55 -15.26
C VAL A 74 1.21 -5.36 -14.19
N VAL A 75 1.85 -6.47 -14.58
CA VAL A 75 2.63 -7.30 -13.63
C VAL A 75 3.78 -6.50 -13.01
N VAL A 76 4.51 -5.73 -13.82
CA VAL A 76 5.57 -4.82 -13.36
C VAL A 76 5.02 -3.85 -12.32
N ALA A 77 3.88 -3.20 -12.61
CA ALA A 77 3.26 -2.23 -11.72
C ALA A 77 2.79 -2.84 -10.38
N VAL A 78 2.12 -4.00 -10.42
CA VAL A 78 1.68 -4.72 -9.21
C VAL A 78 2.86 -5.11 -8.34
N ASN A 79 3.95 -5.55 -8.96
CA ASN A 79 5.15 -5.92 -8.23
C ASN A 79 5.84 -4.70 -7.59
N ILE A 80 5.92 -3.57 -8.28
CA ILE A 80 6.41 -2.30 -7.71
C ILE A 80 5.54 -1.89 -6.51
N LEU A 81 4.22 -1.92 -6.64
CA LEU A 81 3.30 -1.60 -5.54
C LEU A 81 3.47 -2.53 -4.34
N THR A 82 3.54 -3.84 -4.57
CA THR A 82 3.75 -4.85 -3.52
C THR A 82 5.05 -4.59 -2.76
N THR A 83 6.10 -4.19 -3.48
CA THR A 83 7.39 -3.81 -2.88
C THR A 83 7.27 -2.61 -1.97
N CYS A 84 6.59 -1.56 -2.44
CA CYS A 84 6.35 -0.36 -1.63
C CYS A 84 5.60 -0.71 -0.35
N PHE A 85 4.62 -1.62 -0.41
CA PHE A 85 3.94 -2.13 0.79
C PHE A 85 4.88 -2.91 1.73
N ILE A 86 5.75 -3.78 1.20
CA ILE A 86 6.74 -4.50 2.03
C ILE A 86 7.67 -3.50 2.73
N ILE A 87 8.19 -2.51 2.00
CA ILE A 87 9.02 -1.42 2.55
C ILE A 87 8.30 -0.71 3.69
N LEU A 88 7.04 -0.35 3.49
CA LEU A 88 6.20 0.32 4.48
C LEU A 88 6.02 -0.56 5.74
N THR A 89 5.87 -1.87 5.59
CA THR A 89 5.81 -2.78 6.75
C THR A 89 7.16 -2.91 7.47
N ARG A 90 8.30 -2.84 6.77
CA ARG A 90 9.64 -2.84 7.38
C ARG A 90 9.90 -1.56 8.18
N LEU A 91 9.36 -0.42 7.71
CA LEU A 91 9.43 0.87 8.40
C LEU A 91 8.79 0.88 9.78
N GLN A 92 7.94 -0.10 10.09
CA GLN A 92 7.36 -0.26 11.43
C GLN A 92 8.44 -0.44 12.51
N THR A 93 9.68 -0.81 12.15
CA THR A 93 10.79 -1.00 13.09
C THR A 93 11.61 0.27 13.37
N VAL A 94 11.40 1.35 12.62
CA VAL A 94 12.12 2.63 12.78
C VAL A 94 11.52 3.43 13.95
N PRO A 95 12.32 3.97 14.89
CA PRO A 95 11.81 4.61 16.09
C PRO A 95 10.90 5.83 15.85
N GLU A 96 11.13 6.61 14.81
CA GLU A 96 10.30 7.80 14.53
C GLU A 96 9.06 7.48 13.69
N LEU A 97 9.20 6.58 12.71
CA LEU A 97 8.12 6.26 11.77
C LEU A 97 7.27 5.08 12.22
N GLY A 98 7.83 4.18 13.01
CA GLY A 98 7.21 2.92 13.40
C GLY A 98 5.89 3.11 14.16
N PRO A 99 5.89 3.87 15.27
CA PRO A 99 4.66 4.17 16.01
C PRO A 99 3.60 4.85 15.14
N LEU A 100 4.00 5.78 14.26
CA LEU A 100 3.09 6.45 13.33
C LEU A 100 2.42 5.46 12.37
N ILE A 101 3.20 4.61 11.70
CA ILE A 101 2.70 3.62 10.74
C ILE A 101 1.80 2.62 11.46
N ILE A 102 2.20 2.13 12.64
CA ILE A 102 1.40 1.20 13.43
C ILE A 102 0.06 1.83 13.83
N ALA A 103 0.08 3.09 14.29
CA ALA A 103 -1.14 3.82 14.63
C ALA A 103 -2.09 3.89 13.43
N VAL A 104 -1.60 4.39 12.29
CA VAL A 104 -2.38 4.49 11.04
C VAL A 104 -3.02 3.15 10.66
N PHE A 105 -2.23 2.09 10.53
CA PHE A 105 -2.75 0.78 10.12
C PHE A 105 -3.74 0.19 11.12
N ARG A 106 -3.49 0.35 12.42
CA ARG A 106 -4.38 -0.19 13.46
C ARG A 106 -5.68 0.60 13.57
N SER A 107 -5.68 1.89 13.26
CA SER A 107 -6.89 2.71 13.19
C SER A 107 -7.82 2.33 12.03
N PHE A 108 -7.32 1.71 10.95
CA PHE A 108 -8.17 1.21 9.86
C PHE A 108 -9.01 -0.03 10.23
N VAL A 109 -8.55 -0.87 11.17
CA VAL A 109 -9.26 -2.10 11.56
C VAL A 109 -10.66 -1.81 12.14
N PRO A 110 -10.84 -0.94 13.15
CA PRO A 110 -12.18 -0.64 13.68
C PRO A 110 -13.08 0.10 12.67
N MET A 111 -12.50 0.74 11.65
CA MET A 111 -13.26 1.45 10.60
C MET A 111 -13.85 0.52 9.54
N GLN A 112 -13.57 -0.79 9.56
CA GLN A 112 -14.11 -1.75 8.59
C GLN A 112 -15.64 -1.67 8.46
N ASN A 113 -16.36 -1.54 9.59
CA ASN A 113 -17.82 -1.43 9.58
C ASN A 113 -18.32 -0.17 8.85
N MET A 114 -17.57 0.92 8.90
CA MET A 114 -17.91 2.15 8.19
C MET A 114 -17.64 2.05 6.69
N PHE A 115 -16.56 1.39 6.29
CA PHE A 115 -16.34 1.08 4.88
C PHE A 115 -17.45 0.19 4.34
N ILE A 116 -17.89 -0.83 5.10
CA ILE A 116 -19.04 -1.67 4.73
C ILE A 116 -20.30 -0.83 4.58
N LEU A 117 -20.62 0.06 5.54
CA LEU A 117 -21.76 0.96 5.43
C LEU A 117 -21.68 1.83 4.17
N MET A 118 -20.51 2.40 3.89
CA MET A 118 -20.28 3.23 2.71
C MET A 118 -20.48 2.43 1.41
N PHE A 119 -20.02 1.18 1.34
CA PHE A 119 -20.30 0.29 0.21
C PHE A 119 -21.79 -0.08 0.10
N MET A 120 -22.47 -0.36 1.23
CA MET A 120 -23.91 -0.63 1.23
C MET A 120 -24.72 0.54 0.69
N VAL A 121 -24.27 1.78 0.92
CA VAL A 121 -24.88 2.98 0.35
C VAL A 121 -24.47 3.20 -1.11
N ALA A 122 -23.25 2.82 -1.51
CA ALA A 122 -22.77 2.97 -2.90
C ALA A 122 -23.49 2.02 -3.87
N ILE A 123 -23.78 0.79 -3.43
CA ILE A 123 -24.36 -0.27 -4.26
C ILE A 123 -25.72 0.15 -4.85
N PRO A 124 -26.68 0.73 -4.10
CA PRO A 124 -27.94 1.23 -4.65
C PRO A 124 -27.74 2.26 -5.77
N PHE A 125 -26.83 3.22 -5.61
CA PHE A 125 -26.53 4.19 -6.66
C PHE A 125 -25.89 3.52 -7.87
N PHE A 126 -24.96 2.58 -7.65
CA PHE A 126 -24.38 1.79 -8.72
C PHE A 126 -25.44 1.02 -9.50
N CYS A 127 -26.37 0.35 -8.82
CA CYS A 127 -27.49 -0.34 -9.45
C CYS A 127 -28.39 0.63 -10.22
N ALA A 128 -28.71 1.80 -9.66
CA ALA A 128 -29.49 2.82 -10.35
C ALA A 128 -28.80 3.28 -11.65
N PHE A 129 -27.53 3.66 -11.60
CA PHE A 129 -26.77 4.06 -12.79
C PHE A 129 -26.57 2.90 -13.77
N ALA A 130 -26.42 1.66 -13.29
CA ALA A 130 -26.35 0.48 -14.15
C ALA A 130 -27.67 0.22 -14.91
N THR A 131 -28.82 0.56 -14.32
CA THR A 131 -30.13 0.45 -15.01
C THR A 131 -30.39 1.59 -15.99
N ILE A 132 -29.81 2.77 -15.76
CA ILE A 132 -30.02 3.97 -16.58
C ILE A 132 -28.96 4.09 -17.70
N LYS A 133 -27.89 3.30 -17.65
CA LYS A 133 -26.78 3.35 -18.63
C LYS A 133 -27.27 3.15 -20.08
N ASP A 134 -26.57 3.77 -21.03
CA ASP A 134 -26.76 3.48 -22.45
C ASP A 134 -26.31 2.03 -22.77
N ASP A 135 -26.96 1.38 -23.75
CA ASP A 135 -26.67 -0.02 -24.13
C ASP A 135 -25.21 -0.25 -24.54
N ASN A 136 -24.60 0.75 -25.17
CA ASN A 136 -23.22 0.70 -25.66
C ASN A 136 -22.15 0.92 -24.58
N ARG A 137 -22.55 1.21 -23.33
CA ARG A 137 -21.60 1.48 -22.24
C ARG A 137 -21.33 0.24 -21.41
N ASP A 138 -20.06 -0.01 -21.16
CA ASP A 138 -19.61 -1.06 -20.25
C ASP A 138 -19.99 -0.75 -18.81
N LEU A 139 -20.43 -1.78 -18.08
CA LEU A 139 -20.76 -1.67 -16.66
C LEU A 139 -19.54 -1.24 -15.82
N TRP A 140 -18.35 -1.68 -16.23
CA TRP A 140 -17.08 -1.31 -15.58
C TRP A 140 -16.81 0.20 -15.66
N TYR A 141 -17.09 0.80 -16.82
CA TYR A 141 -16.96 2.25 -17.02
C TYR A 141 -17.86 3.01 -16.04
N VAL A 142 -19.13 2.62 -15.94
CA VAL A 142 -20.10 3.24 -14.99
C VAL A 142 -19.60 3.12 -13.55
N GLY A 143 -19.11 1.94 -13.15
CA GLY A 143 -18.58 1.72 -11.81
C GLY A 143 -17.35 2.58 -11.48
N LEU A 144 -16.41 2.70 -12.43
CA LEU A 144 -15.20 3.50 -12.26
C LEU A 144 -15.52 4.99 -12.16
N TYR A 145 -16.40 5.51 -13.00
CA TYR A 145 -16.81 6.91 -12.95
C TYR A 145 -17.61 7.22 -11.69
N LEU A 146 -18.46 6.30 -11.24
CA LEU A 146 -19.21 6.48 -10.00
C LEU A 146 -18.25 6.46 -8.80
N TYR A 147 -17.25 5.56 -8.80
CA TYR A 147 -16.20 5.57 -7.79
C TYR A 147 -15.43 6.90 -7.77
N ARG A 148 -15.00 7.41 -8.93
CA ARG A 148 -14.31 8.71 -9.04
C ARG A 148 -15.18 9.86 -8.53
N SER A 149 -16.45 9.90 -8.93
CA SER A 149 -17.40 10.92 -8.49
C SER A 149 -17.64 10.88 -6.98
N LEU A 150 -17.94 9.70 -6.41
CA LEU A 150 -18.33 9.58 -5.00
C LEU A 150 -17.16 9.63 -4.01
N PHE A 151 -16.00 9.03 -4.35
CA PHE A 151 -14.88 8.89 -3.42
C PHE A 151 -13.77 9.90 -3.64
N LEU A 152 -13.53 10.30 -4.90
CA LEU A 152 -12.50 11.29 -5.23
C LEU A 152 -13.09 12.69 -5.44
N ASN A 153 -14.42 12.82 -5.43
CA ASN A 153 -15.14 14.07 -5.67
C ASN A 153 -14.72 14.72 -7.00
N ASP A 154 -14.59 13.88 -8.03
CA ASP A 154 -14.14 14.26 -9.37
C ASP A 154 -15.31 14.85 -10.19
N GLY A 155 -15.18 16.12 -10.59
CA GLY A 155 -16.20 16.88 -11.33
C GLY A 155 -16.50 16.27 -12.69
N ASP A 156 -15.46 15.99 -13.47
CA ASP A 156 -15.56 15.41 -14.81
C ASP A 156 -16.31 14.08 -14.78
N ALA A 157 -16.06 13.27 -13.75
CA ALA A 157 -16.73 11.98 -13.60
C ALA A 157 -18.23 12.14 -13.25
N THR A 158 -18.54 13.18 -12.47
CA THR A 158 -19.91 13.55 -12.09
C THR A 158 -20.68 14.05 -13.29
N GLU A 159 -20.08 14.90 -14.12
CA GLU A 159 -20.67 15.43 -15.37
C GLU A 159 -20.88 14.31 -16.40
N ALA A 160 -19.88 13.44 -16.59
CA ALA A 160 -19.96 12.34 -17.55
C ALA A 160 -21.05 11.31 -17.23
N LEU A 161 -21.45 11.17 -15.96
CA LEU A 161 -22.52 10.27 -15.52
C LEU A 161 -23.88 10.95 -15.38
N SER A 162 -23.92 12.22 -14.95
CA SER A 162 -25.18 12.96 -14.78
C SER A 162 -25.73 13.48 -16.10
N GLY A 163 -24.85 13.77 -17.08
CA GLY A 163 -25.18 14.45 -18.32
C GLY A 163 -25.54 15.93 -18.12
N PHE A 164 -25.09 16.54 -17.02
CA PHE A 164 -25.39 17.93 -16.67
C PHE A 164 -24.86 18.92 -17.71
N ASP A 165 -23.75 18.60 -18.39
CA ASP A 165 -23.06 19.52 -19.33
C ASP A 165 -23.39 19.29 -20.82
N ILE A 166 -24.50 18.62 -21.15
CA ILE A 166 -24.95 18.49 -22.56
C ILE A 166 -25.33 19.85 -23.17
N GLY A 167 -25.51 20.87 -22.32
CA GLY A 167 -26.06 22.16 -22.70
C GLY A 167 -25.12 23.15 -23.38
N HIS A 168 -23.82 23.20 -23.09
CA HIS A 168 -23.03 24.39 -23.47
C HIS A 168 -21.73 24.19 -24.27
N GLU A 169 -20.78 23.27 -23.97
CA GLU A 169 -19.45 23.38 -24.63
C GLU A 169 -18.71 22.08 -25.03
N GLN A 170 -19.13 20.88 -24.60
CA GLN A 170 -18.26 19.70 -24.78
C GLN A 170 -18.47 18.84 -26.05
N VAL A 171 -19.46 19.15 -26.91
CA VAL A 171 -19.76 18.30 -28.09
C VAL A 171 -18.60 18.25 -29.11
N ILE A 172 -17.67 19.20 -29.05
CA ILE A 172 -16.60 19.36 -30.05
C ILE A 172 -15.38 18.47 -29.75
N ASP A 173 -15.05 18.19 -28.49
CA ASP A 173 -13.81 17.47 -28.12
C ASP A 173 -14.01 16.01 -27.69
N PHE A 174 -15.20 15.61 -27.23
CA PHE A 174 -15.50 14.24 -26.80
C PHE A 174 -16.61 13.61 -27.65
N GLY A 175 -16.36 13.44 -28.94
CA GLY A 175 -17.33 12.97 -29.96
C GLY A 175 -18.00 11.59 -29.75
N GLY A 176 -17.85 10.94 -28.59
CA GLY A 176 -18.45 9.63 -28.33
C GLY A 176 -18.79 9.26 -26.88
N GLU A 177 -18.38 10.02 -25.86
CA GLU A 177 -18.35 9.49 -24.47
C GLU A 177 -19.36 10.12 -23.49
N MET A 178 -20.18 11.09 -23.90
CA MET A 178 -21.18 11.71 -23.01
C MET A 178 -22.48 10.91 -22.90
N PHE A 179 -23.00 10.82 -21.68
CA PHE A 179 -24.21 10.07 -21.36
C PHE A 179 -25.41 10.73 -22.02
N ARG A 180 -26.09 10.03 -22.94
CA ARG A 180 -27.19 10.62 -23.72
C ARG A 180 -28.57 10.34 -23.12
N GLY A 181 -28.66 9.48 -22.10
CA GLY A 181 -29.91 9.14 -21.44
C GLY A 181 -30.97 8.57 -22.40
N GLY A 182 -30.55 7.86 -23.44
CA GLY A 182 -31.45 7.36 -24.48
C GLY A 182 -32.27 8.43 -25.22
N GLY A 183 -31.87 9.72 -25.16
CA GLY A 183 -32.59 10.83 -25.78
C GLY A 183 -33.86 11.26 -25.03
N SER A 184 -34.05 10.83 -23.77
CA SER A 184 -35.18 11.24 -22.94
C SER A 184 -34.73 12.23 -21.86
N ASP A 185 -35.29 13.43 -21.88
CA ASP A 185 -35.02 14.48 -20.88
C ASP A 185 -35.34 14.02 -19.44
N LEU A 186 -36.32 13.11 -19.28
CA LEU A 186 -36.70 12.58 -17.98
C LEU A 186 -35.59 11.72 -17.38
N ILE A 187 -34.94 10.90 -18.21
CA ILE A 187 -33.82 10.06 -17.77
C ILE A 187 -32.64 10.93 -17.35
N LEU A 188 -32.35 11.98 -18.13
CA LEU A 188 -31.27 12.93 -17.85
C LEU A 188 -31.50 13.70 -16.55
N ASN A 189 -32.72 14.19 -16.33
CA ASN A 189 -33.07 14.90 -15.10
C ASN A 189 -33.02 13.96 -13.88
N ALA A 190 -33.45 12.70 -14.04
CA ALA A 190 -33.37 11.70 -12.98
C ALA A 190 -31.93 11.33 -12.63
N SER A 191 -31.05 11.11 -13.63
CA SER A 191 -29.63 10.81 -13.40
C SER A 191 -28.91 11.97 -12.72
N SER A 192 -29.21 13.21 -13.12
CA SER A 192 -28.70 14.43 -12.48
C SER A 192 -29.14 14.51 -11.01
N ALA A 193 -30.44 14.34 -10.73
CA ALA A 193 -30.97 14.36 -9.37
C ALA A 193 -30.35 13.27 -8.49
N PHE A 194 -30.23 12.03 -9.01
CA PHE A 194 -29.57 10.95 -8.29
C PHE A 194 -28.10 11.25 -8.03
N MET A 195 -27.39 11.88 -8.97
CA MET A 195 -25.99 12.24 -8.77
C MET A 195 -25.81 13.31 -7.69
N VAL A 196 -26.66 14.34 -7.65
CA VAL A 196 -26.64 15.36 -6.59
C VAL A 196 -26.91 14.75 -5.22
N ILE A 197 -27.89 13.83 -5.13
CA ILE A 197 -28.19 13.11 -3.89
C ILE A 197 -27.01 12.20 -3.49
N ALA A 198 -26.42 11.47 -4.44
CA ALA A 198 -25.31 10.58 -4.17
C ALA A 198 -24.08 11.35 -3.69
N THR A 199 -23.66 12.39 -4.42
CA THR A 199 -22.51 13.23 -4.07
C THR A 199 -22.71 13.98 -2.75
N SER A 200 -23.90 14.52 -2.48
CA SER A 200 -24.18 15.15 -1.17
C SER A 200 -24.09 14.13 -0.02
N LEU A 201 -24.68 12.94 -0.18
CA LEU A 201 -24.60 11.90 0.85
C LEU A 201 -23.16 11.40 1.07
N PHE A 202 -22.41 11.17 -0.02
CA PHE A 202 -21.03 10.67 0.08
C PHE A 202 -20.05 11.74 0.57
N SER A 203 -19.98 12.88 -0.11
CA SER A 203 -18.99 13.92 0.17
C SER A 203 -19.30 14.67 1.48
N ILE A 204 -20.57 14.95 1.78
CA ILE A 204 -20.94 15.74 2.97
C ILE A 204 -21.16 14.84 4.19
N VAL A 205 -21.80 13.68 4.05
CA VAL A 205 -22.16 12.86 5.22
C VAL A 205 -21.12 11.78 5.48
N LEU A 206 -20.90 10.87 4.52
CA LEU A 206 -20.09 9.67 4.75
C LEU A 206 -18.60 10.00 4.88
N LEU A 207 -18.04 10.84 3.99
CA LEU A 207 -16.62 11.18 4.03
C LEU A 207 -16.26 11.95 5.31
N ASN A 208 -17.10 12.92 5.70
CA ASN A 208 -16.92 13.63 6.96
C ASN A 208 -17.02 12.72 8.18
N LEU A 209 -17.94 11.75 8.18
CA LEU A 209 -18.04 10.77 9.24
C LEU A 209 -16.81 9.85 9.29
N VAL A 210 -16.27 9.41 8.15
CA VAL A 210 -15.02 8.64 8.08
C VAL A 210 -13.85 9.44 8.65
N ILE A 211 -13.70 10.72 8.28
CA ILE A 211 -12.63 11.60 8.79
C ILE A 211 -12.75 11.77 10.31
N GLY A 212 -13.96 12.02 10.81
CA GLY A 212 -14.22 12.18 12.25
C GLY A 212 -13.89 10.91 13.03
N MET A 213 -14.32 9.74 12.55
CA MET A 213 -13.99 8.47 13.20
C MET A 213 -12.52 8.12 13.09
N TYR A 214 -11.89 8.35 11.94
CA TYR A 214 -10.45 8.12 11.76
C TYR A 214 -9.66 8.94 12.77
N SER A 215 -9.98 10.22 12.91
CA SER A 215 -9.30 11.11 13.86
C SER A 215 -9.44 10.60 15.29
N LYS A 216 -10.66 10.21 15.69
CA LYS A 216 -10.92 9.62 17.01
C LYS A 216 -10.11 8.34 17.26
N PHE A 217 -10.18 7.37 16.34
CA PHE A 217 -9.47 6.10 16.49
C PHE A 217 -7.95 6.25 16.36
N TYR A 218 -7.48 7.25 15.63
CA TYR A 218 -6.06 7.58 15.55
C TYR A 218 -5.55 8.11 16.89
N ASP A 219 -6.26 9.05 17.50
CA ASP A 219 -5.90 9.62 18.80
C ASP A 219 -5.94 8.56 19.90
N GLU A 220 -6.95 7.68 19.90
CA GLU A 220 -7.04 6.55 20.83
C GLU A 220 -5.90 5.54 20.62
N MET A 221 -5.49 5.27 19.38
CA MET A 221 -4.47 4.26 19.05
C MET A 221 -3.04 4.75 19.30
N ARG A 222 -2.80 6.06 19.24
CA ARG A 222 -1.47 6.67 19.39
C ARG A 222 -0.68 6.17 20.61
N PRO A 223 -1.21 6.15 21.86
CA PRO A 223 -0.46 5.62 23.00
C PRO A 223 -0.21 4.10 22.92
N PHE A 224 -1.13 3.33 22.34
CA PHE A 224 -0.93 1.89 22.16
C PHE A 224 0.09 1.56 21.08
N ALA A 225 0.22 2.43 20.07
CA ALA A 225 1.15 2.23 18.97
C ALA A 225 2.62 2.23 19.44
N GLU A 226 2.96 3.03 20.46
CA GLU A 226 4.29 3.01 21.08
C GLU A 226 4.59 1.68 21.78
N LEU A 227 3.62 1.14 22.52
CA LEU A 227 3.75 -0.17 23.17
C LEU A 227 3.90 -1.31 22.13
N LEU A 228 3.05 -1.29 21.10
CA LEU A 228 3.07 -2.26 20.00
C LEU A 228 4.40 -2.19 19.22
N PHE A 229 4.93 -0.99 19.03
CA PHE A 229 6.24 -0.77 18.41
C PHE A 229 7.36 -1.49 19.18
N HIS A 230 7.42 -1.29 20.50
CA HIS A 230 8.41 -1.99 21.33
C HIS A 230 8.24 -3.51 21.29
N GLN A 231 7.00 -4.01 21.32
CA GLN A 231 6.71 -5.43 21.20
C GLN A 231 7.15 -6.01 19.85
N GLN A 232 6.90 -5.30 18.74
CA GLN A 232 7.34 -5.72 17.41
C GLN A 232 8.86 -5.75 17.30
N ARG A 233 9.55 -4.73 17.83
CA ARG A 233 11.02 -4.72 17.87
C ARG A 233 11.59 -5.86 18.69
N ALA A 234 11.03 -6.15 19.86
CA ALA A 234 11.45 -7.28 20.68
C ALA A 234 11.27 -8.61 19.93
N LYS A 235 10.11 -8.80 19.26
CA LYS A 235 9.86 -9.99 18.43
C LYS A 235 10.86 -10.12 17.28
N ALA A 236 11.20 -9.02 16.60
CA ALA A 236 12.18 -9.01 15.53
C ALA A 236 13.59 -9.38 16.04
N CYS A 237 14.00 -8.84 17.20
CA CYS A 237 15.27 -9.19 17.84
C CYS A 237 15.32 -10.69 18.21
N VAL A 238 14.25 -11.22 18.81
CA VAL A 238 14.18 -12.65 19.18
C VAL A 238 14.21 -13.54 17.94
N ALA A 239 13.40 -13.22 16.92
CA ALA A 239 13.40 -13.95 15.66
C ALA A 239 14.79 -13.98 15.01
N TYR A 240 15.54 -12.88 15.10
CA TYR A 240 16.92 -12.81 14.62
C TYR A 240 17.90 -13.68 15.44
N ILE A 241 17.81 -13.62 16.77
CA ILE A 241 18.64 -14.47 17.66
C ILE A 241 18.39 -15.96 17.39
N CYS A 242 17.13 -16.33 17.10
CA CYS A 242 16.75 -17.71 16.82
C CYS A 242 17.07 -18.16 15.39
N SER A 243 16.97 -17.27 14.38
CA SER A 243 17.19 -17.63 12.96
C SER A 243 18.67 -17.72 12.60
N SER A 244 19.48 -16.89 13.23
CA SER A 244 20.92 -16.99 13.11
C SER A 244 21.34 -18.21 13.95
N GLY A 245 22.13 -19.13 13.39
CA GLY A 245 22.63 -20.33 14.07
C GLY A 245 23.51 -20.07 15.31
N TRP A 246 23.36 -18.91 15.94
CA TRP A 246 23.96 -18.49 17.19
C TRP A 246 23.64 -19.44 18.33
N LEU A 247 22.47 -20.08 18.39
CA LEU A 247 22.22 -21.14 19.38
C LEU A 247 23.24 -22.28 19.27
N HIS A 248 23.68 -22.60 18.05
CA HIS A 248 24.71 -23.62 17.83
C HIS A 248 26.11 -23.13 18.25
N ASN A 249 26.43 -21.85 18.02
CA ASN A 249 27.69 -21.25 18.43
C ASN A 249 27.76 -20.90 19.93
N PHE A 250 26.64 -20.59 20.57
CA PHE A 250 26.57 -20.33 22.00
C PHE A 250 26.78 -21.62 22.80
N GLN A 251 26.25 -22.75 22.33
CA GLN A 251 26.59 -24.07 22.89
C GLN A 251 28.08 -24.38 22.77
N LEU A 252 28.74 -24.01 21.66
CA LEU A 252 30.19 -24.15 21.50
C LEU A 252 30.97 -23.22 22.44
N MET A 253 30.54 -21.97 22.62
CA MET A 253 31.21 -21.05 23.55
C MET A 253 31.02 -21.43 25.02
N ASP A 254 29.84 -21.93 25.42
CA ASP A 254 29.64 -22.49 26.76
C ASP A 254 30.48 -23.76 26.97
N PHE A 255 30.64 -24.58 25.93
CA PHE A 255 31.51 -25.76 25.97
C PHE A 255 32.99 -25.36 26.16
N PHE A 256 33.48 -24.37 25.41
CA PHE A 256 34.85 -23.86 25.55
C PHE A 256 35.08 -23.14 26.88
N SER A 257 34.12 -22.38 27.38
CA SER A 257 34.19 -21.70 28.69
C SER A 257 34.29 -22.70 29.86
N ARG A 258 33.55 -23.82 29.80
CA ARG A 258 33.67 -24.90 30.78
C ARG A 258 35.01 -25.63 30.72
N HIS A 259 35.65 -25.71 29.55
CA HIS A 259 36.97 -26.34 29.41
C HIS A 259 38.14 -25.40 29.77
N SER A 260 38.00 -24.08 29.61
CA SER A 260 39.05 -23.13 29.99
C SER A 260 39.24 -23.00 31.51
N HIS A 261 38.22 -23.28 32.32
CA HIS A 261 38.36 -23.30 33.78
C HIS A 261 39.00 -24.58 34.34
N GLY A 262 39.07 -25.67 33.56
CA GLY A 262 39.74 -26.91 33.97
C GLY A 262 41.27 -26.89 33.78
N PHE A 263 41.80 -25.95 32.99
CA PHE A 263 43.22 -25.88 32.63
C PHE A 263 44.04 -24.88 33.47
N LEU A 264 43.40 -24.19 34.43
CA LEU A 264 44.03 -23.21 35.32
C LEU A 264 44.21 -23.72 36.76
N LEU A 265 43.98 -25.03 36.99
CA LEU A 265 44.11 -25.71 38.28
C LEU A 265 45.13 -26.88 38.26
N LEU A 266 46.04 -26.88 37.29
CA LEU A 266 47.24 -27.74 37.22
C LEU A 266 48.46 -26.84 37.07
#